data_AF-A0A6G0XAH4-F1
#
_entry.id   AF-A0A6G0XAH4-F1
#
_cell.length_a   1.000
_cell.length_b   1.000
_cell.length_c   1.000
_cell.angle_alpha   90.00
_cell.angle_beta   90.00
_cell.angle_gamma   90.00
#
_symmetry.space_group_name_H-M   'P 1'
#
loop_
_entity.id
_entity.type
_entity.pdbx_description
1 polymer ?
#
loop_
_entity_poly.entity_id
_entity_poly.type
_entity_poly.pdbx_seq_one_letter_code
_entity_poly.pdbx_strand_id
1 'polypeptide(L)'
;MGHLGLGLAAILLMLFSVTLGFMAFMSPAWISNDDVDAEWTGRVKSVDASIGIWAMCTKVDFDNTANLIPNSQTVDKFSMDDCYAFYSPMSKQIVRVETVLKKDDYSSSVCDHFDADEDRAAKALAIMTGIKTAAMTDFLTASCSSKGKAVVGLLASTNGLNFLAFVLLVFGVFCCRESYGLIQVARYMVNVGLLLTCIMSFLVFSVLRKAKISSMEVSFGPSVYMEFVSFFITCFAGCAIERYEVMVKKDKNSQDTDKRLEAKIKGQQLISRRNKADIV
;
A
#
# COMPACT_ATOMS: atom_id res chain seq x y z
N MET A 1 26.26 -19.25 -16.16
CA MET A 1 25.43 -18.05 -16.42
C MET A 1 24.01 -18.12 -15.82
N GLY A 2 23.45 -19.30 -15.51
CA GLY A 2 22.07 -19.42 -14.99
C GLY A 2 21.77 -18.79 -13.62
N HIS A 3 22.73 -18.77 -12.69
CA HIS A 3 22.52 -18.24 -11.32
C HIS A 3 22.24 -16.74 -11.30
N LEU A 4 22.96 -15.96 -12.11
CA LEU A 4 22.78 -14.52 -12.20
C LEU A 4 21.43 -14.17 -12.84
N GLY A 5 21.00 -14.94 -13.85
CA GLY A 5 19.71 -14.71 -14.52
C GLY A 5 18.51 -14.86 -13.58
N LEU A 6 18.49 -15.89 -12.73
CA LEU A 6 17.41 -16.09 -11.75
C LEU A 6 17.42 -15.03 -10.64
N GLY A 7 18.60 -14.65 -10.14
CA GLY A 7 18.73 -13.57 -9.18
C GLY A 7 18.25 -12.22 -9.74
N LEU A 8 18.62 -11.89 -10.98
CA LEU A 8 18.16 -10.70 -11.67
C LEU A 8 16.64 -10.72 -11.92
N ALA A 9 16.08 -11.87 -12.31
CA ALA A 9 14.63 -12.02 -12.48
C ALA A 9 13.87 -11.76 -11.17
N ALA A 10 14.36 -12.30 -10.04
CA ALA A 10 13.78 -12.04 -8.72
C ALA A 10 13.86 -10.55 -8.33
N ILE A 11 14.99 -9.89 -8.61
CA ILE A 11 15.16 -8.44 -8.36
C ILE A 11 14.17 -7.62 -9.18
N LEU A 12 14.02 -7.93 -10.48
CA LEU A 12 13.09 -7.22 -11.35
C LEU A 12 11.64 -7.39 -10.91
N LEU A 13 11.24 -8.62 -10.56
CA LEU A 13 9.88 -8.88 -10.05
C LEU A 13 9.62 -8.14 -8.74
N MET A 14 10.58 -8.14 -7.81
CA MET A 14 10.46 -7.37 -6.57
C MET A 14 10.39 -5.86 -6.82
N LEU A 15 11.16 -5.33 -7.77
CA LEU A 15 11.10 -3.92 -8.15
C LEU A 15 9.70 -3.54 -8.65
N PHE A 16 9.11 -4.35 -9.53
CA PHE A 16 7.75 -4.12 -10.02
C PHE A 16 6.70 -4.23 -8.91
N SER A 17 6.82 -5.24 -8.04
CA SER A 17 5.94 -5.42 -6.87
C SER A 17 5.98 -4.20 -5.95
N VAL A 18 7.18 -3.76 -5.56
CA VAL A 18 7.36 -2.61 -4.65
C VAL A 18 6.86 -1.32 -5.26
N THR A 19 7.14 -1.07 -6.54
CA THR A 19 6.69 0.16 -7.21
C THR A 19 5.16 0.20 -7.33
N LEU A 20 4.53 -0.89 -7.76
CA LEU A 20 3.06 -0.96 -7.86
C LEU A 20 2.39 -0.92 -6.48
N GLY A 21 2.92 -1.64 -5.49
CA GLY A 21 2.39 -1.62 -4.12
C GLY A 21 2.50 -0.24 -3.48
N PHE A 22 3.63 0.44 -3.69
CA PHE A 22 3.81 1.81 -3.18
C PHE A 22 2.90 2.81 -3.89
N MET A 23 2.72 2.70 -5.21
CA MET A 23 1.75 3.53 -5.94
C MET A 23 0.31 3.30 -5.46
N ALA A 24 -0.09 2.04 -5.26
CA ALA A 24 -1.40 1.70 -4.72
C ALA A 24 -1.59 2.27 -3.31
N PHE A 25 -0.57 2.17 -2.45
CA PHE A 25 -0.59 2.74 -1.11
C PHE A 25 -0.72 4.26 -1.12
N MET A 26 0.10 4.97 -1.91
CA MET A 26 0.12 6.43 -1.93
C MET A 26 -1.08 7.05 -2.66
N SER A 27 -1.67 6.33 -3.61
CA SER A 27 -2.77 6.85 -4.42
C SER A 27 -4.11 6.79 -3.66
N PRO A 28 -4.83 7.92 -3.51
CA PRO A 28 -6.16 7.95 -2.94
C PRO A 28 -7.25 7.45 -3.91
N ALA A 29 -6.90 6.73 -4.97
CA ALA A 29 -7.85 6.22 -5.99
C ALA A 29 -8.23 4.74 -5.76
N TRP A 30 -8.61 4.38 -4.52
CA TRP A 30 -9.14 3.03 -4.23
C TRP A 30 -10.63 2.92 -4.55
N ILE A 31 -11.34 4.01 -4.31
CA ILE A 31 -12.73 4.23 -4.67
C ILE A 31 -12.80 5.54 -5.45
N SER A 32 -13.62 5.59 -6.49
CA SER A 32 -13.95 6.80 -7.23
C SER A 32 -15.45 7.03 -7.26
N ASN A 33 -15.85 8.31 -7.20
CA ASN A 33 -17.23 8.75 -7.35
C ASN A 33 -17.26 10.02 -8.22
N ASP A 34 -17.94 9.95 -9.36
CA ASP A 34 -18.14 11.04 -10.31
C ASP A 34 -19.62 11.49 -10.43
N ASP A 35 -20.51 10.79 -9.72
CA ASP A 35 -21.93 11.10 -9.67
C ASP A 35 -22.31 11.84 -8.37
N VAL A 36 -23.42 12.58 -8.43
CA VAL A 36 -23.96 13.34 -7.30
C VAL A 36 -25.25 12.69 -6.82
N ASP A 37 -25.25 12.20 -5.58
CA ASP A 37 -26.43 11.61 -4.96
C ASP A 37 -27.61 12.61 -4.95
N ALA A 38 -28.84 12.09 -5.05
CA ALA A 38 -30.07 12.86 -5.03
C ALA A 38 -30.20 13.79 -3.81
N GLU A 39 -29.59 13.44 -2.66
CA GLU A 39 -29.52 14.28 -1.45
C GLU A 39 -28.91 15.67 -1.71
N TRP A 40 -28.04 15.78 -2.71
CA TRP A 40 -27.26 17.00 -3.03
C TRP A 40 -27.74 17.72 -4.29
N THR A 41 -28.83 17.26 -4.91
CA THR A 41 -29.39 17.88 -6.11
C THR A 41 -29.73 19.35 -5.88
N GLY A 42 -29.31 20.24 -6.78
CA GLY A 42 -29.49 21.69 -6.68
C GLY A 42 -28.55 22.39 -5.70
N ARG A 43 -27.56 21.68 -5.14
CA ARG A 43 -26.48 22.25 -4.32
C ARG A 43 -25.10 21.93 -4.89
N VAL A 44 -24.94 20.74 -5.45
CA VAL A 44 -23.70 20.28 -6.06
C VAL A 44 -23.97 20.04 -7.54
N LYS A 45 -23.13 20.62 -8.39
CA LYS A 45 -23.23 20.54 -9.86
C LYS A 45 -22.48 19.34 -10.41
N SER A 46 -21.27 19.12 -9.92
CA SER A 46 -20.40 18.00 -10.31
C SER A 46 -19.42 17.67 -9.21
N VAL A 47 -19.04 16.40 -9.12
CA VAL A 47 -18.01 15.90 -8.22
C VAL A 47 -17.07 14.98 -8.98
N ASP A 48 -15.81 15.02 -8.62
CA ASP A 48 -14.82 13.98 -8.89
C ASP A 48 -14.10 13.70 -7.57
N ALA A 49 -14.48 12.61 -6.92
CA ALA A 49 -13.96 12.21 -5.63
C ALA A 49 -13.18 10.91 -5.75
N SER A 50 -11.99 10.90 -5.16
CA SER A 50 -11.12 9.73 -5.04
C SER A 50 -10.86 9.46 -3.56
N ILE A 51 -11.29 8.29 -3.09
CA ILE A 51 -11.14 7.87 -1.70
C ILE A 51 -10.12 6.74 -1.61
N GLY A 52 -9.09 6.95 -0.80
CA GLY A 52 -8.02 6.00 -0.52
C GLY A 52 -8.14 5.33 0.84
N ILE A 53 -7.06 4.67 1.25
CA ILE A 53 -6.96 4.03 2.57
C ILE A 53 -6.51 5.01 3.67
N TRP A 54 -5.73 6.03 3.31
CA TRP A 54 -5.16 6.98 4.29
C TRP A 54 -5.59 8.44 4.05
N ALA A 55 -6.15 8.73 2.87
CA ALA A 55 -6.63 10.06 2.50
C ALA A 55 -7.77 9.96 1.47
N MET A 56 -8.52 11.04 1.33
CA MET A 56 -9.46 11.27 0.24
C MET A 56 -9.11 12.58 -0.46
N CYS A 57 -9.38 12.67 -1.75
CA CYS A 57 -9.26 13.88 -2.55
C CYS A 57 -10.61 14.14 -3.23
N THR A 58 -11.03 15.39 -3.26
CA THR A 58 -12.32 15.79 -3.81
C THR A 58 -12.16 17.02 -4.65
N LYS A 59 -12.71 16.96 -5.86
CA LYS A 59 -12.96 18.10 -6.69
C LYS A 59 -14.46 18.28 -6.85
N VAL A 60 -15.01 19.34 -6.27
CA VAL A 60 -16.45 19.60 -6.25
C VAL A 60 -16.74 20.97 -6.81
N ASP A 61 -17.72 21.04 -7.71
CA ASP A 61 -18.30 22.28 -8.21
C ASP A 61 -19.69 22.45 -7.60
N PHE A 62 -19.91 23.55 -6.88
CA PHE A 62 -21.20 23.82 -6.26
C PHE A 62 -22.14 24.55 -7.22
N ASP A 63 -23.43 24.26 -7.11
CA ASP A 63 -24.48 24.93 -7.88
C ASP A 63 -24.87 26.26 -7.21
N ASN A 64 -24.57 27.37 -7.89
CA ASN A 64 -24.89 28.71 -7.39
C ASN A 64 -26.27 29.22 -7.86
N THR A 65 -27.04 28.41 -8.59
CA THR A 65 -28.35 28.84 -9.13
C THR A 65 -29.43 28.99 -8.05
N ALA A 66 -29.27 28.36 -6.88
CA ALA A 66 -30.26 28.38 -5.79
C ALA A 66 -30.05 29.48 -4.73
N ASN A 67 -29.20 30.50 -4.96
CA ASN A 67 -28.89 31.56 -3.98
C ASN A 67 -28.39 31.01 -2.62
N LEU A 68 -27.60 29.94 -2.62
CA LEU A 68 -26.98 29.37 -1.42
C LEU A 68 -25.94 30.31 -0.77
N ILE A 69 -25.69 31.49 -1.34
CA ILE A 69 -24.78 32.52 -0.81
C ILE A 69 -25.49 33.89 -0.89
N PRO A 70 -26.09 34.39 0.21
CA PRO A 70 -26.68 35.72 0.22
C PRO A 70 -25.58 36.78 0.01
N ASN A 71 -25.86 37.78 -0.83
CA ASN A 71 -24.98 38.90 -1.23
C ASN A 71 -23.79 38.60 -2.14
N SER A 72 -23.64 37.38 -2.66
CA SER A 72 -22.65 37.07 -3.69
C SER A 72 -23.28 37.22 -5.07
N GLN A 73 -23.29 38.44 -5.61
CA GLN A 73 -23.49 38.62 -7.05
C GLN A 73 -22.35 37.86 -7.77
N THR A 74 -22.71 36.82 -8.53
CA THR A 74 -21.86 36.20 -9.56
C THR A 74 -20.45 35.81 -9.11
N VAL A 75 -20.30 34.90 -8.13
CA VAL A 75 -19.04 34.13 -8.03
C VAL A 75 -19.19 32.96 -8.99
N ASP A 76 -18.71 33.15 -10.21
CA ASP A 76 -18.96 32.30 -11.38
C ASP A 76 -18.44 30.86 -11.28
N LYS A 77 -17.76 30.46 -10.21
CA LYS A 77 -17.36 29.06 -9.90
C LYS A 77 -16.94 28.96 -8.44
N PHE A 78 -17.83 28.51 -7.55
CA PHE A 78 -17.41 28.05 -6.23
C PHE A 78 -17.03 26.58 -6.37
N SER A 79 -15.77 26.34 -6.71
CA SER A 79 -15.18 25.01 -6.80
C SER A 79 -14.17 24.81 -5.68
N MET A 80 -14.04 23.58 -5.21
CA MET A 80 -12.98 23.16 -4.30
C MET A 80 -12.26 21.95 -4.86
N ASP A 81 -10.95 21.93 -4.71
CA ASP A 81 -10.07 20.84 -5.11
C ASP A 81 -9.04 20.67 -3.99
N ASP A 82 -9.29 19.71 -3.10
CA ASP A 82 -8.48 19.50 -1.91
C ASP A 82 -8.42 18.03 -1.50
N CYS A 83 -7.36 17.68 -0.77
CA CYS A 83 -7.14 16.35 -0.20
C CYS A 83 -7.07 16.41 1.33
N TYR A 84 -7.70 15.43 1.98
CA TYR A 84 -7.84 15.31 3.42
C TYR A 84 -7.30 13.95 3.89
N ALA A 85 -6.43 13.94 4.89
CA ALA A 85 -5.91 12.70 5.47
C ALA A 85 -6.75 12.25 6.65
N PHE A 86 -6.87 10.94 6.80
CA PHE A 86 -7.68 10.33 7.85
C PHE A 86 -7.03 10.42 9.22
N TYR A 87 -5.72 10.26 9.29
CA TYR A 87 -5.01 10.07 10.56
C TYR A 87 -4.00 11.18 10.87
N SER A 88 -3.80 12.13 9.95
CA SER A 88 -2.84 13.20 10.09
C SER A 88 -3.53 14.55 9.94
N PRO A 89 -3.26 15.52 10.82
CA PRO A 89 -3.83 16.86 10.70
C PRO A 89 -3.30 17.54 9.43
N MET A 90 -4.20 18.19 8.70
CA MET A 90 -3.86 19.06 7.58
C MET A 90 -4.69 20.32 7.65
N SER A 91 -4.03 21.48 7.55
CA SER A 91 -4.71 22.77 7.46
C SER A 91 -5.32 22.93 6.07
N LYS A 92 -6.63 22.71 5.96
CA LYS A 92 -7.43 22.73 4.74
C LYS A 92 -8.74 23.50 4.97
N GLN A 93 -9.47 23.79 3.91
CA GLN A 93 -10.81 24.40 4.01
C GLN A 93 -11.85 23.33 3.71
N ILE A 94 -12.91 23.25 4.51
CA ILE A 94 -14.05 22.37 4.23
C ILE A 94 -15.30 23.22 3.99
N VAL A 95 -16.22 22.71 3.16
CA VAL A 95 -17.50 23.37 2.91
C VAL A 95 -18.57 22.84 3.84
N ARG A 96 -19.30 23.76 4.46
CA ARG A 96 -20.47 23.46 5.28
C ARG A 96 -21.73 24.05 4.66
N VAL A 97 -22.80 23.26 4.63
CA VAL A 97 -24.13 23.69 4.21
C VAL A 97 -25.08 23.67 5.41
N GLU A 98 -25.32 24.87 5.96
CA GLU A 98 -26.40 25.11 6.92
C GLU A 98 -27.60 25.72 6.17
N THR A 99 -27.65 27.05 6.11
CA THR A 99 -28.55 27.85 5.27
C THR A 99 -27.81 28.49 4.10
N VAL A 100 -26.48 28.60 4.22
CA VAL A 100 -25.57 29.17 3.23
C VAL A 100 -24.30 28.34 3.15
N LEU A 101 -23.63 28.33 2.00
CA LEU A 101 -22.31 27.71 1.83
C LEU A 101 -21.26 28.53 2.60
N LYS A 102 -20.66 27.93 3.63
CA LYS A 102 -19.54 28.53 4.38
C LYS A 102 -18.28 27.69 4.19
N LYS A 103 -17.13 28.37 4.16
CA LYS A 103 -15.82 27.72 4.27
C LYS A 103 -15.39 27.77 5.73
N ASP A 104 -15.18 26.61 6.32
CA ASP A 104 -14.62 26.48 7.67
C ASP A 104 -13.16 26.03 7.55
N ASP A 105 -12.28 26.59 8.38
CA ASP A 105 -10.90 26.10 8.49
C ASP A 105 -10.91 24.75 9.21
N TYR A 106 -10.28 23.78 8.54
CA TYR A 106 -10.15 22.40 8.97
C TYR A 106 -8.68 22.17 9.31
N SER A 107 -8.32 22.04 10.58
CA SER A 107 -6.92 21.89 11.01
C SER A 107 -6.61 20.53 11.65
N SER A 108 -7.63 19.72 11.93
CA SER A 108 -7.52 18.38 12.50
C SER A 108 -7.46 17.30 11.41
N SER A 109 -7.21 16.05 11.77
CA SER A 109 -7.39 14.93 10.84
C SER A 109 -8.88 14.63 10.62
N VAL A 110 -9.21 13.87 9.57
CA VAL A 110 -10.61 13.47 9.32
C VAL A 110 -11.19 12.68 10.48
N CYS A 111 -10.43 11.76 11.04
CA CYS A 111 -10.91 10.94 12.14
C CYS A 111 -11.04 11.73 13.44
N ASP A 112 -10.14 12.66 13.74
CA ASP A 112 -10.28 13.50 14.95
C ASP A 112 -11.53 14.39 14.87
N HIS A 113 -11.88 14.89 13.68
CA HIS A 113 -13.08 15.69 13.50
C HIS A 113 -14.35 14.85 13.57
N PHE A 114 -14.31 13.65 13.00
CA PHE A 114 -15.41 12.68 13.05
C PHE A 114 -15.68 12.20 14.49
N ASP A 115 -14.62 11.97 15.27
CA ASP A 115 -14.73 11.59 16.69
C ASP A 115 -15.29 12.74 17.56
N ALA A 116 -15.11 14.00 17.13
CA ALA A 116 -15.64 15.17 17.84
C ALA A 116 -17.10 15.48 17.50
N ASP A 117 -17.49 15.35 16.23
CA ASP A 117 -18.84 15.61 15.73
C ASP A 117 -19.12 14.75 14.48
N GLU A 118 -19.64 13.55 14.71
CA GLU A 118 -19.88 12.51 13.70
C GLU A 118 -20.74 13.02 12.54
N ASP A 119 -21.91 13.56 12.87
CA ASP A 119 -22.91 14.03 11.91
C ASP A 119 -22.36 15.20 11.08
N ARG A 120 -21.69 16.16 11.72
CA ARG A 120 -21.15 17.32 11.02
C ARG A 120 -20.02 16.93 10.08
N ALA A 121 -19.09 16.10 10.54
CA ALA A 121 -17.95 15.66 9.74
C ALA A 121 -18.41 14.83 8.53
N ALA A 122 -19.30 13.86 8.76
CA ALA A 122 -19.80 12.99 7.71
C ALA A 122 -20.57 13.78 6.66
N LYS A 123 -21.45 14.71 7.07
CA LYS A 123 -22.23 15.52 6.14
C LYS A 123 -21.37 16.47 5.30
N ALA A 124 -20.35 17.08 5.91
CA ALA A 124 -19.43 17.97 5.21
C ALA A 124 -18.55 17.21 4.19
N LEU A 125 -18.13 15.99 4.50
CA LEU A 125 -17.38 15.17 3.55
C LEU A 125 -18.29 14.54 2.49
N ALA A 126 -19.50 14.14 2.86
CA ALA A 126 -20.51 13.58 1.96
C ALA A 126 -20.86 14.55 0.83
N ILE A 127 -21.08 15.83 1.15
CA ILE A 127 -21.36 16.84 0.11
C ILE A 127 -20.14 17.10 -0.79
N MET A 128 -18.93 17.07 -0.24
CA MET A 128 -17.69 17.25 -1.01
C MET A 128 -17.42 16.06 -1.93
N THR A 129 -17.81 14.85 -1.53
CA THR A 129 -17.63 13.63 -2.33
C THR A 129 -18.84 13.27 -3.19
N GLY A 130 -19.96 13.97 -3.06
CA GLY A 130 -21.21 13.65 -3.77
C GLY A 130 -21.90 12.37 -3.29
N ILE A 131 -21.44 11.80 -2.18
CA ILE A 131 -21.94 10.53 -1.63
C ILE A 131 -23.05 10.83 -0.61
N LYS A 132 -24.02 9.93 -0.46
CA LYS A 132 -25.05 10.05 0.58
C LYS A 132 -24.46 10.17 1.99
N THR A 133 -25.05 11.00 2.86
CA THR A 133 -24.55 11.22 4.23
C THR A 133 -24.41 9.92 5.03
N ALA A 134 -25.40 9.03 4.94
CA ALA A 134 -25.36 7.74 5.63
C ALA A 134 -24.21 6.83 5.16
N ALA A 135 -23.95 6.79 3.84
CA ALA A 135 -22.87 6.00 3.26
C ALA A 135 -21.49 6.52 3.69
N MET A 136 -21.32 7.85 3.72
CA MET A 136 -20.09 8.48 4.22
C MET A 136 -19.89 8.19 5.71
N THR A 137 -20.95 8.25 6.52
CA THR A 137 -20.90 7.94 7.95
C THR A 137 -20.45 6.50 8.20
N ASP A 138 -21.02 5.53 7.47
CA ASP A 138 -20.63 4.12 7.54
C ASP A 138 -19.16 3.90 7.14
N PHE A 139 -18.71 4.60 6.11
CA PHE A 139 -17.33 4.54 5.64
C PHE A 139 -16.36 5.12 6.68
N LEU A 140 -16.63 6.31 7.20
CA LEU A 140 -15.80 6.97 8.21
C LEU A 140 -15.77 6.18 9.52
N THR A 141 -16.90 5.64 9.96
CA THR A 141 -16.97 4.74 11.12
C THR A 141 -16.04 3.54 10.94
N ALA A 142 -16.02 2.95 9.75
CA ALA A 142 -15.17 1.81 9.45
C ALA A 142 -13.68 2.21 9.34
N SER A 143 -13.37 3.30 8.66
CA SER A 143 -12.01 3.79 8.43
C SER A 143 -11.36 4.34 9.70
N CYS A 144 -12.07 5.11 10.51
CA CYS A 144 -11.55 5.69 11.75
C CYS A 144 -11.48 4.69 12.91
N SER A 145 -12.16 3.55 12.80
CA SER A 145 -12.07 2.46 13.77
C SER A 145 -10.66 1.87 13.85
N SER A 146 -10.42 1.07 14.90
CA SER A 146 -9.20 0.26 15.04
C SER A 146 -8.94 -0.65 13.83
N LYS A 147 -9.98 -1.07 13.10
CA LYS A 147 -9.83 -1.90 11.89
C LYS A 147 -9.23 -1.11 10.73
N GLY A 148 -9.67 0.12 10.49
CA GLY A 148 -9.10 0.96 9.44
C GLY A 148 -7.66 1.38 9.74
N LYS A 149 -7.36 1.70 11.01
CA LYS A 149 -5.98 1.92 11.48
C LYS A 149 -5.10 0.67 11.26
N ALA A 150 -5.62 -0.53 11.56
CA ALA A 150 -4.93 -1.78 11.32
C ALA A 150 -4.68 -2.04 9.83
N VAL A 151 -5.64 -1.72 8.95
CA VAL A 151 -5.48 -1.82 7.49
C VAL A 151 -4.31 -0.98 7.01
N VAL A 152 -4.22 0.28 7.44
CA VAL A 152 -3.13 1.19 7.06
C VAL A 152 -1.79 0.65 7.56
N GLY A 153 -1.75 0.18 8.82
CA GLY A 153 -0.56 -0.43 9.41
C GLY A 153 -0.11 -1.69 8.67
N LEU A 154 -1.03 -2.56 8.29
CA LEU A 154 -0.75 -3.77 7.50
C LEU A 154 -0.20 -3.41 6.13
N LEU A 155 -0.84 -2.47 5.42
CA LEU A 155 -0.42 -2.06 4.09
C LEU A 155 0.97 -1.38 4.11
N ALA A 156 1.23 -0.52 5.09
CA ALA A 156 2.54 0.08 5.30
C ALA A 156 3.60 -0.97 5.64
N SER A 157 3.25 -1.95 6.50
CA SER A 157 4.16 -3.04 6.89
C SER A 157 4.50 -3.95 5.71
N THR A 158 3.51 -4.35 4.91
CA THR A 158 3.72 -5.14 3.68
C THR A 158 4.67 -4.42 2.73
N ASN A 159 4.40 -3.15 2.40
CA ASN A 159 5.23 -2.37 1.49
C ASN A 159 6.65 -2.20 2.06
N GLY A 160 6.78 -1.96 3.36
CA GLY A 160 8.06 -1.86 4.04
C GLY A 160 8.87 -3.17 4.00
N LEU A 161 8.22 -4.32 4.24
CA LEU A 161 8.85 -5.64 4.17
C LEU A 161 9.28 -5.98 2.74
N ASN A 162 8.45 -5.71 1.74
CA ASN A 162 8.78 -5.96 0.33
C ASN A 162 9.94 -5.06 -0.14
N PHE A 163 9.97 -3.79 0.29
CA PHE A 163 11.07 -2.88 0.00
C PHE A 163 12.38 -3.36 0.65
N LEU A 164 12.34 -3.77 1.92
CA LEU A 164 13.52 -4.30 2.61
C LEU A 164 14.01 -5.60 1.96
N ALA A 165 13.10 -6.49 1.57
CA ALA A 165 13.43 -7.71 0.84
C ALA A 165 14.09 -7.40 -0.51
N PHE A 166 13.58 -6.41 -1.25
CA PHE A 166 14.21 -5.93 -2.49
C PHE A 166 15.65 -5.47 -2.25
N VAL A 167 15.88 -4.63 -1.24
CA VAL A 167 17.22 -4.14 -0.88
C VAL A 167 18.15 -5.31 -0.53
N LEU A 168 17.71 -6.25 0.29
CA LEU A 168 18.49 -7.43 0.66
C LEU A 168 18.84 -8.31 -0.54
N LEU A 169 17.94 -8.45 -1.51
CA LEU A 169 18.21 -9.19 -2.76
C LEU A 169 19.24 -8.49 -3.63
N VAL A 170 19.16 -7.16 -3.77
CA VAL A 170 20.16 -6.38 -4.51
C VAL A 170 21.54 -6.59 -3.89
N PHE A 171 21.68 -6.45 -2.57
CA PHE A 171 22.94 -6.69 -1.87
C PHE A 171 23.40 -8.16 -1.96
N GLY A 172 22.48 -9.12 -1.83
CA GLY A 172 22.77 -10.55 -1.92
C GLY A 172 23.27 -10.98 -3.30
N VAL A 173 22.73 -10.40 -4.37
CA VAL A 173 23.11 -10.74 -5.75
C VAL A 173 24.38 -9.99 -6.20
N PHE A 174 24.48 -8.69 -5.93
CA PHE A 174 25.57 -7.85 -6.48
C PHE A 174 26.77 -7.68 -5.54
N CYS A 175 26.56 -7.55 -4.23
CA CYS A 175 27.63 -7.16 -3.29
C CYS A 175 28.18 -8.32 -2.47
N CYS A 176 27.34 -9.29 -2.10
CA CYS A 176 27.70 -10.36 -1.18
C CYS A 176 27.23 -11.72 -1.71
N ARG A 177 27.77 -12.13 -2.87
CA ARG A 177 27.38 -13.33 -3.62
C ARG A 177 27.47 -14.66 -2.82
N GLU A 178 28.15 -14.68 -1.68
CA GLU A 178 28.28 -15.85 -0.79
C GLU A 178 27.36 -15.81 0.45
N SER A 179 26.61 -14.72 0.67
CA SER A 179 25.77 -14.56 1.85
C SER A 179 24.37 -15.14 1.63
N TYR A 180 24.30 -16.47 1.68
CA TYR A 180 23.04 -17.25 1.70
C TYR A 180 22.03 -16.70 2.72
N GLY A 181 22.51 -16.20 3.87
CA GLY A 181 21.65 -15.66 4.93
C GLY A 181 20.81 -14.46 4.49
N LEU A 182 21.34 -13.56 3.64
CA LEU A 182 20.59 -12.39 3.18
C LEU A 182 19.41 -12.78 2.29
N ILE A 183 19.62 -13.74 1.39
CA ILE A 183 18.59 -14.25 0.48
C ILE A 183 17.49 -14.97 1.28
N GLN A 184 17.88 -15.75 2.30
CA GLN A 184 16.94 -16.44 3.17
C GLN A 184 16.06 -15.47 3.96
N VAL A 185 16.65 -14.40 4.51
CA VAL A 185 15.90 -13.33 5.21
C VAL A 185 14.93 -12.63 4.26
N ALA A 186 15.39 -12.28 3.04
CA ALA A 186 14.52 -11.67 2.03
C ALA A 186 13.31 -12.57 1.70
N ARG A 187 13.51 -13.88 1.57
CA ARG A 187 12.40 -14.84 1.37
C ARG A 187 11.40 -14.80 2.51
N TYR A 188 11.87 -14.82 3.77
CA TYR A 188 10.98 -14.75 4.92
C TYR A 188 10.18 -13.44 4.94
N MET A 189 10.81 -12.32 4.63
CA MET A 189 10.14 -11.01 4.55
C MET A 189 9.04 -10.99 3.48
N VAL A 190 9.31 -11.53 2.28
CA VAL A 190 8.31 -11.63 1.21
C VAL A 190 7.14 -12.53 1.64
N ASN A 191 7.42 -13.68 2.26
CA ASN A 191 6.36 -14.59 2.71
C ASN A 191 5.50 -13.99 3.83
N VAL A 192 6.11 -13.28 4.79
CA VAL A 192 5.37 -12.55 5.82
C VAL A 192 4.56 -11.42 5.17
N GLY A 193 5.14 -10.66 4.25
CA GLY A 193 4.45 -9.62 3.48
C GLY A 193 3.22 -10.15 2.76
N LEU A 194 3.33 -11.30 2.08
CA LEU A 194 2.20 -11.97 1.41
C LEU A 194 1.07 -12.33 2.38
N LEU A 195 1.40 -12.86 3.56
CA LEU A 195 0.40 -13.16 4.60
C LEU A 195 -0.31 -11.89 5.06
N LEU A 196 0.44 -10.79 5.28
CA LEU A 196 -0.14 -9.51 5.66
C LEU A 196 -1.04 -8.93 4.56
N THR A 197 -0.66 -9.04 3.28
CA THR A 197 -1.51 -8.62 2.15
C THR A 197 -2.81 -9.42 2.08
N CYS A 198 -2.77 -10.73 2.33
CA CYS A 198 -3.98 -11.56 2.38
C CYS A 198 -4.94 -11.06 3.48
N ILE A 199 -4.42 -10.85 4.69
CA ILE A 199 -5.23 -10.33 5.82
C ILE A 199 -5.78 -8.94 5.50
N MET A 200 -4.92 -8.06 4.98
CA MET A 200 -5.29 -6.70 4.57
C MET A 200 -6.41 -6.72 3.53
N SER A 201 -6.35 -7.60 2.54
CA SER A 201 -7.38 -7.70 1.50
C SER A 201 -8.75 -7.98 2.11
N PHE A 202 -8.86 -8.95 3.03
CA PHE A 202 -10.12 -9.22 3.72
C PHE A 202 -10.64 -7.99 4.48
N LEU A 203 -9.75 -7.27 5.18
CA LEU A 203 -10.14 -6.10 5.96
C LEU A 203 -10.54 -4.92 5.07
N VAL A 204 -9.75 -4.58 4.06
CA VAL A 204 -10.03 -3.52 3.09
C VAL A 204 -11.34 -3.77 2.38
N PHE A 205 -11.57 -4.98 1.85
CA PHE A 205 -12.84 -5.29 1.19
C PHE A 205 -14.03 -5.19 2.14
N SER A 206 -13.87 -5.51 3.42
CA SER A 206 -14.95 -5.32 4.39
C SER A 206 -15.32 -3.84 4.60
N VAL A 207 -14.34 -2.94 4.53
CA VAL A 207 -14.53 -1.48 4.66
C VAL A 207 -15.07 -0.90 3.35
N LEU A 208 -14.42 -1.16 2.21
CA LEU A 208 -14.82 -0.63 0.91
C LEU A 208 -16.21 -1.14 0.47
N ARG A 209 -16.57 -2.37 0.85
CA ARG A 209 -17.91 -2.91 0.55
C ARG A 209 -19.01 -2.14 1.27
N LYS A 210 -18.76 -1.57 2.46
CA LYS A 210 -19.75 -0.73 3.13
C LYS A 210 -20.01 0.56 2.34
N ALA A 211 -18.96 1.22 1.87
CA ALA A 211 -19.10 2.40 1.01
C ALA A 211 -19.87 2.09 -0.28
N LYS A 212 -19.58 0.96 -0.93
CA LYS A 212 -20.23 0.55 -2.18
C LYS A 212 -21.68 0.06 -2.02
N ILE A 213 -22.02 -0.62 -0.93
CA ILE A 213 -23.41 -1.07 -0.69
C ILE A 213 -24.32 0.12 -0.44
N SER A 214 -23.80 1.17 0.20
CA SER A 214 -24.60 2.32 0.58
C SER A 214 -24.77 3.37 -0.54
N SER A 215 -24.04 3.25 -1.67
CA SER A 215 -24.18 4.10 -2.86
C SER A 215 -23.87 3.32 -4.15
N MET A 216 -24.84 3.20 -5.07
CA MET A 216 -24.68 2.50 -6.37
C MET A 216 -23.69 3.18 -7.33
N GLU A 217 -23.43 4.46 -7.09
CA GLU A 217 -22.59 5.37 -7.89
C GLU A 217 -21.08 5.15 -7.67
N VAL A 218 -20.72 4.36 -6.65
CA VAL A 218 -19.33 4.21 -6.21
C VAL A 218 -18.62 3.06 -6.95
N SER A 219 -17.55 3.39 -7.67
CA SER A 219 -16.74 2.45 -8.45
C SER A 219 -15.39 2.12 -7.76
N PHE A 220 -14.83 0.95 -8.05
CA PHE A 220 -13.48 0.61 -7.59
C PHE A 220 -12.46 1.32 -8.46
N GLY A 221 -11.55 2.05 -7.83
CA GLY A 221 -10.52 2.80 -8.51
C GLY A 221 -9.29 1.96 -8.89
N PRO A 222 -8.36 2.55 -9.66
CA PRO A 222 -7.16 1.87 -10.17
C PRO A 222 -6.25 1.32 -9.07
N SER A 223 -6.20 1.92 -7.88
CA SER A 223 -5.31 1.46 -6.80
C SER A 223 -5.63 0.04 -6.34
N VAL A 224 -6.91 -0.36 -6.37
CA VAL A 224 -7.33 -1.74 -6.03
C VAL A 224 -6.70 -2.74 -7.00
N TYR A 225 -6.73 -2.44 -8.29
CA TYR A 225 -6.17 -3.30 -9.33
C TYR A 225 -4.64 -3.35 -9.26
N MET A 226 -4.00 -2.21 -8.99
CA MET A 226 -2.55 -2.16 -8.78
C MET A 226 -2.10 -3.02 -7.61
N GLU A 227 -2.83 -3.01 -6.49
CA GLU A 227 -2.55 -3.87 -5.34
C GLU A 227 -2.67 -5.36 -5.70
N PHE A 228 -3.72 -5.76 -6.42
CA PHE A 228 -3.86 -7.16 -6.86
C PHE A 228 -2.73 -7.59 -7.80
N VAL A 229 -2.37 -6.76 -8.76
CA VAL A 229 -1.25 -7.06 -9.68
C VAL A 229 0.05 -7.16 -8.88
N SER A 230 0.29 -6.24 -7.95
CA SER A 230 1.45 -6.30 -7.05
C SER A 230 1.47 -7.60 -6.24
N PHE A 231 0.33 -8.03 -5.69
CA PHE A 231 0.22 -9.29 -4.97
C PHE A 231 0.64 -10.50 -5.83
N PHE A 232 0.13 -10.63 -7.05
CA PHE A 232 0.52 -11.73 -7.94
C PHE A 232 1.99 -11.69 -8.33
N ILE A 233 2.52 -10.49 -8.65
CA ILE A 233 3.94 -10.32 -8.94
C ILE A 233 4.79 -10.71 -7.73
N THR A 234 4.37 -10.36 -6.52
CA THR A 234 5.05 -10.72 -5.27
C THR A 234 5.07 -12.23 -5.07
N CYS A 235 3.99 -12.95 -5.40
CA CYS A 235 3.97 -14.41 -5.38
C CYS A 235 4.99 -15.00 -6.37
N PHE A 236 5.05 -14.50 -7.60
CA PHE A 236 6.06 -14.93 -8.58
C PHE A 236 7.48 -14.58 -8.13
N ALA A 237 7.67 -13.42 -7.51
CA ALA A 237 8.94 -13.01 -6.93
C ALA A 237 9.36 -13.97 -5.82
N GLY A 238 8.46 -14.34 -4.91
CA GLY A 238 8.69 -15.34 -3.86
C GLY A 238 9.18 -16.68 -4.43
N CYS A 239 8.48 -17.20 -5.45
CA CYS A 239 8.89 -18.42 -6.15
C CYS A 239 10.28 -18.29 -6.81
N ALA A 240 10.59 -17.13 -7.41
CA ALA A 240 11.88 -16.87 -8.03
C ALA A 240 13.01 -16.79 -7.00
N ILE A 241 12.76 -16.13 -5.86
CA ILE A 241 13.68 -16.04 -4.72
C ILE A 241 13.96 -17.43 -4.15
N GLU A 242 12.94 -18.25 -3.94
CA GLU A 242 13.09 -19.61 -3.43
C GLU A 242 13.96 -20.47 -4.36
N ARG A 243 13.69 -20.42 -5.67
CA ARG A 243 14.51 -21.14 -6.66
C ARG A 243 15.96 -20.65 -6.66
N TYR A 244 16.16 -19.33 -6.60
CA TYR A 244 17.50 -18.74 -6.53
C TYR A 244 18.24 -19.17 -5.25
N GLU A 245 17.56 -19.15 -4.11
CA GLU A 245 18.10 -19.60 -2.83
C GLU A 245 18.56 -21.06 -2.87
N VAL A 246 17.71 -21.97 -3.39
CA VAL A 246 18.04 -23.40 -3.50
C VAL A 246 19.31 -23.62 -4.32
N MET A 247 19.49 -22.86 -5.40
CA MET A 247 20.69 -22.95 -6.23
C MET A 247 21.93 -22.44 -5.50
N VAL A 248 21.87 -21.27 -4.85
CA VAL A 248 23.00 -20.71 -4.07
C VAL A 248 23.39 -21.65 -2.93
N LYS A 249 22.41 -22.27 -2.27
CA LYS A 249 22.64 -23.27 -1.22
C LYS A 249 23.37 -24.50 -1.74
N LYS A 250 22.96 -25.01 -2.91
CA LYS A 250 23.59 -26.17 -3.55
C LYS A 250 25.06 -25.88 -3.89
N ASP A 251 25.34 -24.71 -4.45
CA ASP A 251 26.70 -24.30 -4.81
C ASP A 251 27.59 -24.19 -3.56
N LYS A 252 27.08 -23.57 -2.49
CA LYS A 252 27.80 -23.44 -1.22
C LYS A 252 28.12 -24.80 -0.60
N ASN A 253 27.15 -25.71 -0.59
CA ASN A 253 27.36 -27.08 -0.10
C ASN A 253 28.39 -27.85 -0.92
N SER A 254 28.42 -27.66 -2.24
CA SER A 254 29.44 -28.25 -3.11
C SER A 254 30.83 -27.74 -2.75
N GLN A 255 30.98 -26.41 -2.64
CA GLN A 255 32.25 -25.78 -2.27
C GLN A 255 32.74 -26.21 -0.88
N ASP A 256 31.85 -26.32 0.11
CA ASP A 256 32.21 -26.79 1.45
C ASP A 256 32.63 -28.27 1.45
N THR A 257 31.99 -29.09 0.60
CA THR A 257 32.36 -30.50 0.44
C THR A 257 33.75 -30.63 -0.21
N ASP A 258 34.02 -29.84 -1.24
CA ASP A 258 35.33 -29.80 -1.91
C ASP A 258 36.43 -29.35 -0.94
N LYS A 259 36.21 -28.28 -0.17
CA LYS A 259 37.15 -27.82 0.88
C LYS A 259 37.42 -28.88 1.94
N ARG A 260 36.38 -29.60 2.38
CA ARG A 260 36.53 -30.72 3.33
C ARG A 260 37.31 -31.88 2.74
N LEU A 261 37.10 -32.19 1.46
CA LEU A 261 37.83 -33.24 0.75
C LEU A 261 39.31 -32.87 0.60
N GLU A 262 39.61 -31.63 0.19
CA GLU A 262 40.98 -31.12 0.11
C GLU A 262 41.70 -31.16 1.46
N ALA A 263 41.02 -30.77 2.54
CA ALA A 263 41.58 -30.84 3.89
C ALA A 263 41.91 -32.29 4.30
N LYS A 264 41.05 -33.26 3.96
CA LYS A 264 41.30 -34.68 4.21
C LYS A 264 42.49 -35.21 3.39
N ILE A 265 42.59 -34.85 2.10
CA ILE A 265 43.70 -35.27 1.23
C ILE A 265 45.03 -34.71 1.75
N LYS A 266 45.08 -33.42 2.10
CA LYS A 266 46.26 -32.78 2.69
C LYS A 266 46.67 -33.47 4.00
N GLY A 267 45.71 -33.82 4.86
CA GLY A 267 45.95 -34.57 6.08
C GLY A 267 46.59 -35.94 5.83
N GLN A 268 46.07 -36.71 4.87
CA GLN A 268 46.63 -38.02 4.50
C GLN A 268 48.04 -37.93 3.92
N GLN A 269 48.32 -36.92 3.09
CA GLN A 269 49.67 -36.70 2.54
C GLN A 269 50.71 -36.39 3.63
N LEU A 270 50.32 -35.62 4.66
CA LEU A 270 51.20 -35.32 5.79
C LEU A 270 51.53 -36.58 6.61
N ILE A 271 50.53 -37.43 6.86
CA ILE A 271 50.74 -38.71 7.56
C ILE A 271 51.66 -39.63 6.75
N SER A 272 51.45 -39.74 5.43
CA SER A 272 52.29 -40.56 4.56
C SER A 272 53.75 -40.08 4.53
N ARG A 273 53.99 -38.76 4.53
CA ARG A 273 55.35 -38.21 4.59
C ARG A 273 56.02 -38.46 5.94
N ARG A 274 55.28 -38.36 7.05
CA ARG A 274 55.82 -38.61 8.40
C ARG A 274 56.27 -40.06 8.55
N ASN A 275 55.43 -41.01 8.15
CA ASN A 275 55.77 -42.44 8.21
C ASN A 275 56.98 -42.82 7.34
N LYS A 276 57.26 -42.08 6.27
CA LYS A 276 58.48 -42.29 5.45
C LYS A 276 59.75 -41.76 6.12
N ALA A 277 59.65 -40.74 6.98
CA ALA A 277 60.80 -40.18 7.69
C ALA A 277 61.23 -41.06 8.88
N ASP A 278 60.29 -41.77 9.51
CA ASP A 278 60.57 -42.62 10.69
C ASP A 278 61.14 -44.02 10.35
N ILE A 279 61.30 -44.36 9.06
CA ILE A 279 61.82 -45.66 8.58
C ILE A 279 63.32 -45.58 8.20
N VAL A 280 63.98 -44.43 8.40
CA VAL A 280 65.42 -44.23 8.10
C VAL A 280 66.24 -44.21 9.37
#